data_AF-A0A1Z9XJD8-F1
#
_entry.id   AF-A0A1Z9XJD8-F1
#
_cell.length_a   1.000
_cell.length_b   1.000
_cell.length_c   1.000
_cell.angle_alpha   90.00
_cell.angle_beta   90.00
_cell.angle_gamma   90.00
#
_symmetry.space_group_name_H-M   'P 1'
#
loop_
_entity.id
_entity.type
_entity.pdbx_description
1 polymer ?
#
loop_
_entity_poly.entity_id
_entity_poly.type
_entity_poly.pdbx_seq_one_letter_code
_entity_poly.pdbx_strand_id
1 'polypeptide(L)'
;MYFKYLSVITLAFFLSGCGPSEEEMRAKIKEEMKVKAAQEAEKARLAKEQANTKLVNNWKKVVSDVEKMQLSDDPNAKPIGDGITTYILDNDKGILFEEFQYEMIGLAGFGMFRETLGIPDYIVEKISQTRPIDGTKETKYENVEISWSVSRSSDPISKIKLRIQLRLVD
;
A
#
# COMPACT_ATOMS: atom_id res chain seq x y z
N MET A 1 -19.23 56.36 -69.47
CA MET A 1 -18.88 55.20 -70.33
C MET A 1 -17.39 55.29 -70.62
N TYR A 2 -16.46 54.42 -70.22
CA TYR A 2 -16.47 53.04 -69.71
C TYR A 2 -15.20 52.84 -68.84
N PHE A 3 -15.30 51.98 -67.82
CA PHE A 3 -14.23 51.47 -66.95
C PHE A 3 -12.97 51.04 -67.70
N LYS A 4 -11.77 51.27 -67.14
CA LYS A 4 -10.55 50.54 -67.54
C LYS A 4 -9.47 50.51 -66.43
N TYR A 5 -9.16 49.29 -66.00
CA TYR A 5 -7.95 48.81 -65.30
C TYR A 5 -7.85 48.93 -63.78
N LEU A 6 -8.76 48.19 -63.14
CA LEU A 6 -8.49 47.36 -61.96
C LEU A 6 -7.70 46.13 -62.41
N SER A 7 -6.36 46.12 -62.30
CA SER A 7 -5.54 44.88 -62.33
C SER A 7 -4.04 45.17 -62.14
N VAL A 8 -3.57 45.20 -60.89
CA VAL A 8 -2.24 44.67 -60.56
C VAL A 8 -2.43 43.71 -59.40
N ILE A 9 -2.80 42.49 -59.79
CA ILE A 9 -2.53 41.27 -59.06
C ILE A 9 -1.02 41.16 -58.97
N THR A 10 -0.47 41.20 -57.76
CA THR A 10 0.44 40.19 -57.21
C THR A 10 0.83 40.57 -55.79
N LEU A 11 -0.16 40.61 -54.89
CA LEU A 11 0.11 40.31 -53.49
C LEU A 11 0.08 38.79 -53.34
N ALA A 12 1.08 38.13 -53.92
CA ALA A 12 1.32 36.70 -53.78
C ALA A 12 1.94 36.41 -52.42
N PHE A 13 1.25 36.76 -51.34
CA PHE A 13 1.55 36.29 -49.98
C PHE A 13 0.25 36.23 -49.16
N PHE A 14 -0.82 35.69 -49.75
CA PHE A 14 -1.65 34.80 -48.93
C PHE A 14 -0.77 33.60 -48.65
N LEU A 15 -0.07 33.66 -47.52
CA LEU A 15 0.37 32.48 -46.78
C LEU A 15 -0.88 31.61 -46.60
N SER A 16 -1.10 30.71 -47.56
CA SER A 16 -1.95 29.55 -47.41
C SER A 16 -1.29 28.66 -46.38
N GLY A 17 -1.33 29.11 -45.11
CA GLY A 17 -1.31 28.20 -44.00
C GLY A 17 -2.56 27.34 -44.14
N CYS A 18 -2.43 26.21 -44.83
CA CYS A 18 -3.31 25.08 -44.60
C CYS A 18 -3.14 24.75 -43.11
N GLY A 19 -4.03 25.32 -42.29
CA GLY A 19 -4.19 24.88 -40.92
C GLY A 19 -4.55 23.39 -40.95
N PRO A 20 -4.08 22.61 -39.97
CA PRO A 20 -4.39 21.18 -39.90
C PRO A 20 -5.90 20.99 -40.03
N SER A 21 -6.31 20.04 -40.87
CA SER A 21 -7.72 19.72 -41.04
C SER A 21 -8.33 19.36 -39.69
N GLU A 22 -9.65 19.54 -39.53
CA GLU A 22 -10.33 19.19 -38.28
C GLU A 22 -10.08 17.73 -37.87
N GLU A 23 -9.91 16.85 -38.86
CA GLU A 23 -9.61 15.43 -38.67
C GLU A 23 -8.17 15.20 -38.17
N GLU A 24 -7.19 15.93 -38.70
CA GLU A 24 -5.80 15.92 -38.19
C GLU A 24 -5.69 16.50 -36.78
N MET A 25 -6.44 17.56 -36.48
CA MET A 25 -6.51 18.12 -35.12
C MET A 25 -7.12 17.11 -34.14
N ARG A 26 -8.23 16.45 -34.51
CA ARG A 26 -8.87 15.43 -33.67
C ARG A 26 -7.95 14.22 -33.46
N ALA A 27 -7.23 13.79 -34.49
CA ALA A 27 -6.25 12.70 -34.39
C ALA A 27 -5.09 13.07 -33.46
N LYS A 28 -4.55 14.29 -33.59
CA LYS A 28 -3.47 14.79 -32.73
C LYS A 28 -3.90 14.91 -31.26
N ILE A 29 -5.09 15.46 -31.00
CA ILE A 29 -5.66 15.55 -29.64
C ILE A 29 -5.84 14.15 -29.04
N LYS A 30 -6.36 13.19 -29.81
CA LYS A 30 -6.54 11.81 -29.36
C LYS A 30 -5.20 11.15 -29.00
N GLU A 31 -4.16 11.41 -29.77
CA GLU A 31 -2.83 10.87 -29.51
C GLU A 31 -2.18 11.54 -28.29
N GLU A 32 -2.28 12.86 -28.15
CA GLU A 32 -1.82 13.59 -26.97
C GLU A 32 -2.53 13.12 -25.69
N MET A 33 -3.84 12.83 -25.77
CA MET A 33 -4.59 12.27 -24.65
C MET A 33 -4.10 10.87 -24.25
N LYS A 34 -3.81 9.98 -25.22
CA LYS A 34 -3.25 8.66 -24.92
C LYS A 34 -1.87 8.75 -24.27
N VAL A 35 -1.01 9.64 -24.77
CA VAL A 35 0.33 9.84 -24.21
C VAL A 35 0.24 10.36 -22.77
N LYS A 36 -0.64 11.33 -22.49
CA LYS A 36 -0.89 11.81 -21.13
C LYS A 36 -1.43 10.71 -20.21
N ALA A 37 -2.41 9.93 -20.67
CA ALA A 37 -2.96 8.81 -19.90
C ALA A 37 -1.88 7.75 -19.60
N ALA A 38 -0.99 7.47 -20.55
CA ALA A 38 0.13 6.54 -20.34
C ALA A 38 1.14 7.09 -19.32
N GLN A 39 1.45 8.39 -19.37
CA GLN A 39 2.33 9.05 -18.38
C GLN A 39 1.72 9.04 -16.97
N GLU A 40 0.42 9.30 -16.85
CA GLU A 40 -0.29 9.24 -15.57
C GLU A 40 -0.34 7.82 -15.00
N ALA A 41 -0.59 6.82 -15.85
CA ALA A 41 -0.57 5.42 -15.48
C ALA A 41 0.83 4.99 -14.99
N GLU A 42 1.90 5.37 -15.70
CA GLU A 42 3.27 5.05 -15.30
C GLU A 42 3.66 5.75 -13.99
N LYS A 43 3.26 7.01 -13.81
CA LYS A 43 3.46 7.73 -12.55
C LYS A 43 2.75 7.05 -11.38
N ALA A 44 1.51 6.59 -11.59
CA ALA A 44 0.76 5.86 -10.58
C ALA A 44 1.42 4.51 -10.26
N ARG A 45 1.93 3.79 -11.26
CA ARG A 45 2.66 2.54 -11.10
C ARG A 45 3.92 2.72 -10.25
N LEU A 46 4.73 3.74 -10.57
CA LEU A 46 5.95 4.06 -9.81
C LEU A 46 5.63 4.47 -8.36
N ALA A 47 4.57 5.25 -8.14
CA ALA A 47 4.13 5.62 -6.80
C ALA A 47 3.70 4.39 -5.97
N LYS A 48 2.96 3.46 -6.58
CA LYS A 48 2.58 2.18 -5.96
C LYS A 48 3.83 1.36 -5.59
N GLU A 49 4.80 1.25 -6.50
CA GLU A 49 6.04 0.51 -6.28
C GLU A 49 6.88 1.08 -5.13
N GLN A 50 6.96 2.42 -5.03
CA GLN A 50 7.62 3.11 -3.92
C GLN A 50 6.90 2.89 -2.59
N ALA A 51 5.56 2.96 -2.57
CA ALA A 51 4.76 2.70 -1.38
C ALA A 51 4.97 1.26 -0.89
N ASN A 52 4.98 0.29 -1.79
CA ASN A 52 5.19 -1.13 -1.50
C ASN A 52 6.58 -1.37 -0.91
N THR A 53 7.60 -0.77 -1.51
CA THR A 53 8.98 -0.87 -1.03
C THR A 53 9.10 -0.31 0.39
N LYS A 54 8.48 0.84 0.66
CA LYS A 54 8.45 1.44 2.00
C LYS A 54 7.77 0.51 3.01
N LEU A 55 6.63 -0.07 2.64
CA LEU A 55 5.88 -0.96 3.53
C LEU A 55 6.66 -2.24 3.86
N VAL A 56 7.28 -2.88 2.87
CA VAL A 56 8.13 -4.07 3.10
C VAL A 56 9.33 -3.72 4.00
N ASN A 57 9.95 -2.55 3.81
CA ASN A 57 11.03 -2.10 4.68
C ASN A 57 10.56 -1.88 6.13
N ASN A 58 9.35 -1.35 6.32
CA ASN A 58 8.75 -1.24 7.64
C ASN A 58 8.52 -2.63 8.28
N TRP A 59 8.04 -3.61 7.50
CA TRP A 59 7.87 -4.98 8.01
C TRP A 59 9.20 -5.61 8.42
N LYS A 60 10.26 -5.42 7.62
CA LYS A 60 11.63 -5.84 8.00
C LYS A 60 12.11 -5.15 9.28
N LYS A 61 11.76 -3.87 9.47
CA LYS A 61 12.04 -3.16 10.72
C LYS A 61 11.29 -3.77 11.90
N VAL A 62 10.01 -4.12 11.76
CA VAL A 62 9.26 -4.82 12.83
C VAL A 62 9.94 -6.12 13.23
N VAL A 63 10.38 -6.92 12.25
CA VAL A 63 11.12 -8.17 12.53
C VAL A 63 12.38 -7.87 13.33
N SER A 64 13.22 -6.93 12.86
CA SER A 64 14.46 -6.56 13.55
C SER A 64 14.22 -6.00 14.96
N ASP A 65 13.15 -5.21 15.16
CA ASP A 65 12.84 -4.63 16.46
C ASP A 65 12.35 -5.69 17.46
N VAL A 66 11.53 -6.65 17.01
CA VAL A 66 11.11 -7.80 17.83
C VAL A 66 12.32 -8.66 18.22
N GLU A 67 13.21 -8.96 17.27
CA GLU A 67 14.45 -9.70 17.56
C GLU A 67 15.30 -8.99 18.63
N LYS A 68 15.46 -7.66 18.53
CA LYS A 68 16.19 -6.88 19.54
C LYS A 68 15.52 -6.90 20.91
N MET A 69 14.19 -6.90 20.97
CA MET A 69 13.45 -6.99 22.24
C MET A 69 13.53 -8.38 22.89
N GLN A 70 13.88 -9.39 22.10
CA GLN A 70 14.07 -10.76 22.56
C GLN A 70 15.51 -11.03 23.03
N LEU A 71 16.47 -10.25 22.52
CA LEU A 71 17.85 -10.31 22.95
C LEU A 71 18.04 -9.49 24.24
N SER A 72 18.56 -10.14 25.28
CA SER A 72 19.00 -9.49 26.51
C SER A 72 20.45 -9.87 26.81
N ASP A 73 21.27 -8.87 27.14
CA ASP A 73 22.65 -9.08 27.61
C ASP A 73 22.69 -9.60 29.06
N ASP A 74 21.59 -9.46 29.81
CA ASP A 74 21.42 -10.06 31.14
C ASP A 74 20.73 -11.44 31.00
N PRO A 75 21.42 -12.54 31.38
CA PRO A 75 20.86 -13.89 31.32
C PRO A 75 19.69 -14.12 32.29
N ASN A 76 19.45 -13.21 33.24
CA ASN A 76 18.33 -13.30 34.20
C ASN A 76 17.15 -12.40 33.83
N ALA A 77 17.31 -11.49 32.86
CA ALA A 77 16.21 -10.65 32.42
C ALA A 77 15.27 -11.47 31.53
N LYS A 78 13.97 -11.42 31.85
CA LYS A 78 12.95 -11.98 30.96
C LYS A 78 12.86 -11.11 29.71
N PRO A 79 12.91 -11.71 28.50
CA PRO A 79 12.77 -10.95 27.27
C PRO A 79 11.45 -10.15 27.27
N ILE A 80 11.51 -8.88 26.91
CA ILE A 80 10.32 -8.01 26.83
C ILE A 80 9.39 -8.47 25.69
N GLY A 81 9.95 -9.13 24.67
CA GLY A 81 9.22 -9.72 23.54
C GLY A 81 8.85 -11.20 23.70
N ASP A 82 8.92 -11.78 24.91
CA ASP A 82 8.51 -13.18 25.12
C ASP A 82 7.02 -13.33 24.77
N GLY A 83 6.71 -14.16 23.77
CA GLY A 83 5.36 -14.33 23.22
C GLY A 83 5.03 -13.52 21.95
N ILE A 84 5.91 -12.67 21.44
CA ILE A 84 5.74 -12.01 20.12
C ILE A 84 6.64 -12.72 19.11
N THR A 85 6.12 -13.10 17.95
CA THR A 85 6.94 -13.68 16.87
C THR A 85 6.59 -13.05 15.54
N THR A 86 7.61 -12.78 14.74
CA THR A 86 7.44 -12.14 13.43
C THR A 86 8.28 -12.83 12.37
N TYR A 87 7.73 -12.94 11.16
CA TYR A 87 8.39 -13.59 10.03
C TYR A 87 8.03 -12.87 8.74
N ILE A 88 9.03 -12.62 7.88
CA ILE A 88 8.76 -12.30 6.48
C ILE A 88 8.30 -13.58 5.78
N LEU A 89 7.23 -13.50 4.98
CA LEU A 89 6.74 -14.64 4.21
C LEU A 89 7.71 -14.98 3.05
N ASP A 90 7.74 -16.23 2.60
CA ASP A 90 8.71 -16.80 1.63
C ASP A 90 8.91 -16.01 0.32
N ASN A 91 7.99 -15.11 -0.03
CA ASN A 91 8.05 -14.29 -1.24
C ASN A 91 8.51 -12.84 -1.01
N ASP A 92 8.98 -12.49 0.19
CA ASP A 92 9.35 -11.12 0.61
C ASP A 92 8.22 -10.07 0.47
N LYS A 93 7.00 -10.52 0.18
CA LYS A 93 5.82 -9.68 -0.07
C LYS A 93 4.80 -9.76 1.07
N GLY A 94 5.21 -10.19 2.25
CA GLY A 94 4.31 -10.25 3.39
C GLY A 94 5.02 -10.43 4.71
N ILE A 95 4.28 -10.21 5.78
CA ILE A 95 4.71 -10.46 7.16
C ILE A 95 3.63 -11.24 7.90
N LEU A 96 4.07 -12.19 8.71
CA LEU A 96 3.30 -12.81 9.76
C LEU A 96 3.72 -12.18 11.09
N PHE A 97 2.75 -11.63 11.83
CA PHE A 97 2.89 -11.16 13.20
C PHE A 97 2.02 -12.03 14.09
N GLU A 98 2.61 -12.62 15.13
CA GLU A 98 1.86 -13.33 16.17
C GLU A 98 2.21 -12.76 17.54
N GLU A 99 1.21 -12.69 18.40
CA GLU A 99 1.35 -12.35 19.80
C GLU A 99 0.57 -13.37 20.63
N PHE A 100 1.23 -13.96 21.62
CA PHE A 100 0.67 -14.89 22.58
C PHE A 100 0.98 -14.45 23.99
N GLN A 101 -0.03 -13.99 24.72
CA GLN A 101 0.11 -13.34 26.02
C GLN A 101 -1.04 -13.75 26.95
N TYR A 102 -0.88 -13.49 28.25
CA TYR A 102 -2.00 -13.58 29.18
C TYR A 102 -3.06 -12.54 28.81
N GLU A 103 -4.34 -12.94 28.84
CA GLU A 103 -5.44 -12.06 28.43
C GLU A 103 -5.53 -10.79 29.30
N MET A 104 -5.12 -10.88 30.57
CA MET A 104 -5.05 -9.72 31.48
C MET A 104 -3.98 -8.68 31.10
N ILE A 105 -2.93 -9.08 30.36
CA ILE A 105 -1.89 -8.17 29.85
C ILE A 105 -2.41 -7.45 28.59
N GLY A 106 -3.32 -8.08 27.86
CA GLY A 106 -3.83 -7.58 26.59
C GLY A 106 -2.83 -7.81 25.44
N LEU A 107 -3.09 -7.12 24.32
CA LEU A 107 -2.32 -7.24 23.07
C LEU A 107 -1.30 -6.08 22.96
N ALA A 108 -0.36 -6.03 23.90
CA ALA A 108 0.60 -4.93 24.03
C ALA A 108 1.58 -4.88 22.85
N GLY A 109 2.02 -6.05 22.36
CA GLY A 109 2.88 -6.15 21.19
C GLY A 109 2.19 -5.61 19.94
N PHE A 110 0.95 -6.01 19.70
CA PHE A 110 0.16 -5.45 18.61
C PHE A 110 0.01 -3.93 18.73
N GLY A 111 -0.26 -3.43 19.94
CA GLY A 111 -0.31 -1.99 20.21
C GLY A 111 0.97 -1.24 19.83
N MET A 112 2.13 -1.85 20.09
CA MET A 112 3.44 -1.28 19.79
C MET A 112 3.76 -1.23 18.29
N PHE A 113 3.35 -2.26 17.54
CA PHE A 113 3.77 -2.41 16.15
C PHE A 113 2.71 -2.06 15.10
N ARG A 114 1.43 -1.88 15.46
CA ARG A 114 0.32 -1.63 14.51
C ARG A 114 0.58 -0.52 13.48
N GLU A 115 1.20 0.59 13.91
CA GLU A 115 1.52 1.71 13.02
C GLU A 115 2.66 1.38 12.07
N THR A 116 3.70 0.69 12.57
CA THR A 116 4.83 0.25 11.75
C THR A 116 4.41 -0.85 10.78
N LEU A 117 3.47 -1.72 11.16
CA LEU A 117 2.85 -2.70 10.27
C LEU A 117 2.05 -2.06 9.14
N GLY A 118 1.69 -0.77 9.25
CA GLY A 118 0.91 -0.02 8.27
C GLY A 118 -0.57 -0.37 8.27
N ILE A 119 -1.11 -0.80 9.41
CA ILE A 119 -2.53 -1.16 9.53
C ILE A 119 -3.33 0.11 9.86
N PRO A 120 -4.33 0.50 9.05
CA PRO A 120 -5.13 1.69 9.33
C PRO A 120 -6.04 1.49 10.55
N ASP A 121 -6.32 2.58 11.27
CA ASP A 121 -7.02 2.55 12.57
C ASP A 121 -8.36 1.82 12.54
N TYR A 122 -9.15 1.97 11.47
CA TYR A 122 -10.44 1.28 11.35
C TYR A 122 -10.31 -0.24 11.22
N ILE A 123 -9.16 -0.77 10.78
CA ILE A 123 -8.85 -2.21 10.78
C ILE A 123 -8.33 -2.62 12.15
N VAL A 124 -7.51 -1.79 12.80
CA VAL A 124 -7.06 -2.00 14.18
C VAL A 124 -8.26 -2.15 15.13
N GLU A 125 -9.28 -1.31 14.97
CA GLU A 125 -10.52 -1.40 15.74
C GLU A 125 -11.23 -2.74 15.52
N LYS A 126 -11.36 -3.19 14.26
CA LYS A 126 -11.95 -4.49 13.93
C LYS A 126 -11.17 -5.65 14.55
N ILE A 127 -9.84 -5.61 14.50
CA ILE A 127 -8.97 -6.62 15.15
C ILE A 127 -9.24 -6.65 16.65
N SER A 128 -9.31 -5.48 17.29
CA SER A 128 -9.53 -5.35 18.74
C SER A 128 -10.91 -5.86 19.18
N GLN A 129 -11.91 -5.81 18.29
CA GLN A 129 -13.27 -6.31 18.53
C GLN A 129 -13.45 -7.80 18.17
N THR A 130 -12.46 -8.43 17.55
CA THR A 130 -12.56 -9.82 17.08
C THR A 130 -12.49 -10.78 18.26
N ARG A 131 -13.52 -11.62 18.40
CA ARG A 131 -13.60 -12.61 19.46
C ARG A 131 -12.88 -13.90 19.05
N PRO A 132 -12.37 -14.69 20.00
CA PRO A 132 -11.73 -15.98 19.71
C PRO A 132 -12.57 -16.98 18.89
N ILE A 133 -13.89 -16.85 18.93
CA ILE A 133 -14.83 -17.75 18.23
C ILE A 133 -15.14 -17.30 16.79
N ASP A 134 -14.69 -16.12 16.38
CA ASP A 134 -15.10 -15.51 15.12
C ASP A 134 -14.37 -16.10 13.91
N GLY A 135 -13.36 -16.96 14.13
CA GLY A 135 -12.51 -17.54 13.10
C GLY A 135 -11.57 -16.52 12.45
N THR A 136 -10.99 -16.89 11.30
CA THR A 136 -10.15 -15.99 10.53
C THR A 136 -10.99 -14.94 9.81
N LYS A 137 -10.58 -13.69 9.91
CA LYS A 137 -11.14 -12.53 9.20
C LYS A 137 -10.16 -12.04 8.16
N GLU A 138 -10.68 -11.45 7.10
CA GLU A 138 -9.87 -10.96 5.98
C GLU A 138 -10.44 -9.63 5.46
N THR A 139 -9.55 -8.77 4.99
CA THR A 139 -9.90 -7.51 4.31
C THR A 139 -8.78 -7.11 3.36
N LYS A 140 -9.06 -6.12 2.51
CA LYS A 140 -8.05 -5.44 1.69
C LYS A 140 -7.99 -3.96 2.05
N TYR A 141 -6.79 -3.41 2.04
CA TYR A 141 -6.53 -1.98 2.15
C TYR A 141 -5.43 -1.62 1.16
N GLU A 142 -5.69 -0.67 0.27
CA GLU A 142 -4.81 -0.35 -0.86
C GLU A 142 -4.43 -1.63 -1.62
N ASN A 143 -3.14 -1.95 -1.66
CA ASN A 143 -2.60 -3.16 -2.29
C ASN A 143 -2.11 -4.18 -1.24
N VAL A 144 -2.74 -4.22 -0.07
CA VAL A 144 -2.42 -5.14 1.02
C VAL A 144 -3.66 -5.97 1.36
N GLU A 145 -3.51 -7.28 1.30
CA GLU A 145 -4.40 -8.24 1.94
C GLU A 145 -4.02 -8.38 3.41
N ILE A 146 -4.99 -8.20 4.30
CA ILE A 146 -4.81 -8.31 5.75
C ILE A 146 -5.75 -9.40 6.23
N SER A 147 -5.19 -10.42 6.87
CA SER A 147 -5.93 -11.49 7.50
C SER A 147 -5.55 -11.59 8.97
N TRP A 148 -6.51 -11.85 9.83
CA TRP A 148 -6.24 -12.01 11.25
C TRP A 148 -7.16 -13.04 11.90
N SER A 149 -6.68 -13.60 12.99
CA SER A 149 -7.46 -14.49 13.84
C SER A 149 -7.09 -14.27 15.29
N VAL A 150 -8.08 -14.33 16.17
CA VAL A 150 -7.89 -14.34 17.61
C VAL A 150 -8.25 -15.75 18.09
N SER A 151 -7.47 -16.29 19.02
CA SER A 151 -7.79 -17.55 19.70
C SER A 151 -7.46 -17.44 21.19
N ARG A 152 -8.09 -18.28 22.00
CA ARG A 152 -7.91 -18.32 23.45
C ARG A 152 -7.50 -19.74 23.87
N SER A 153 -6.50 -19.87 24.75
CA SER A 153 -6.18 -21.17 25.35
C SER A 153 -7.18 -21.50 26.46
N SER A 154 -7.44 -22.79 26.66
CA SER A 154 -8.29 -23.30 27.73
C SER A 154 -7.52 -23.58 29.03
N ASP A 155 -6.39 -22.89 29.23
CA ASP A 155 -5.54 -23.07 30.40
C ASP A 155 -6.18 -22.50 31.67
N PRO A 156 -5.75 -22.91 32.88
CA PRO A 156 -6.22 -22.36 34.15
C PRO A 156 -6.10 -20.83 34.26
N ILE A 157 -5.15 -20.24 33.52
CA ILE A 157 -5.02 -18.79 33.33
C ILE A 157 -5.20 -18.51 31.85
N SER A 158 -6.24 -17.77 31.49
CA SER A 158 -6.57 -17.46 30.09
C SER A 158 -5.41 -16.77 29.37
N LYS A 159 -4.99 -17.34 28.24
CA LYS A 159 -4.08 -16.70 27.30
C LYS A 159 -4.79 -16.42 25.99
N ILE A 160 -4.41 -15.33 25.34
CA ILE A 160 -4.92 -14.91 24.05
C ILE A 160 -3.79 -15.00 23.02
N LYS A 161 -4.09 -15.54 21.84
CA LYS A 161 -3.21 -15.52 20.69
C LYS A 161 -3.85 -14.66 19.60
N LEU A 162 -3.15 -13.61 19.20
CA LEU A 162 -3.43 -12.85 17.99
C LEU A 162 -2.48 -13.32 16.89
N ARG A 163 -3.02 -13.59 15.71
CA ARG A 163 -2.25 -13.82 14.49
C ARG A 163 -2.72 -12.82 13.44
N ILE A 164 -1.79 -12.08 12.85
CA ILE A 164 -2.04 -11.15 11.75
C ILE A 164 -1.07 -11.49 10.63
N GLN A 165 -1.59 -11.63 9.42
CA GLN A 165 -0.79 -11.78 8.22
C GLN A 165 -1.14 -10.67 7.25
N LEU A 166 -0.12 -9.92 6.83
CA LEU A 166 -0.21 -8.92 5.77
C LEU A 166 0.50 -9.43 4.53
N ARG A 167 -0.08 -9.18 3.35
CA ARG A 167 0.49 -9.59 2.06
C ARG A 167 0.23 -8.52 1.00
N LEU A 168 1.25 -8.15 0.23
CA LEU A 168 1.07 -7.32 -0.96
C LEU A 168 0.30 -8.10 -2.02
N VAL A 169 -0.74 -7.49 -2.58
CA VAL A 169 -1.44 -7.95 -3.78
C VAL A 169 -0.93 -7.16 -4.99
N ASP A 170 -0.52 -7.92 -6.02
CA ASP A 170 0.00 -7.39 -7.28
C ASP A 170 -1.07 -6.62 -8.06
#